data_AF-A0A9E5N7Y9-F1
#
_entry.id   AF-A0A9E5N7Y9-F1
#
_cell.length_a   1.000
_cell.length_b   1.000
_cell.length_c   1.000
_cell.angle_alpha   90.00
_cell.angle_beta   90.00
_cell.angle_gamma   90.00
#
_symmetry.space_group_name_H-M   'P 1'
#
loop_
_entity.id
_entity.type
_entity.pdbx_description
1 polymer ?
#
loop_
_entity_poly.entity_id
_entity_poly.type
_entity_poly.pdbx_seq_one_letter_code
_entity_poly.pdbx_strand_id
1 'polypeptide(L)'
;SELKGHFYWGAFLISLIGNATILFPGAVLVLLSNLGILLYSSTGLSGPMLVGLLGGIAAAIGETTGYIAGYSGREIVARGKMYGRVERRVKRWGAIAILLFSMVPFVFDLVGIAAGILRFPFWRFMLFCGLGRIVLYVVFVTLAALGWRAILPFFS
;
A
#
# COMPACT_ATOMS: atom_id res chain seq x y z
N SER A 1 -1.62 -23.40 15.24
CA SER A 1 -0.50 -22.74 14.54
C SER A 1 -0.81 -22.56 13.06
N GLU A 2 -1.30 -23.61 12.39
CA GLU A 2 -1.67 -23.64 10.95
C GLU A 2 -2.62 -22.51 10.51
N LEU A 3 -3.76 -22.31 11.19
CA LEU A 3 -4.76 -21.30 10.78
C LEU A 3 -4.20 -19.87 10.71
N LYS A 4 -3.30 -19.48 11.62
CA LYS A 4 -2.70 -18.14 11.65
C LYS A 4 -1.85 -17.88 10.40
N GLY A 5 -1.10 -18.89 9.94
CA GLY A 5 -0.32 -18.80 8.70
C GLY A 5 -1.21 -18.51 7.48
N HIS A 6 -2.36 -19.16 7.39
CA HIS A 6 -3.32 -18.96 6.29
C HIS A 6 -3.87 -17.53 6.25
N PHE A 7 -4.11 -16.89 7.41
CA PHE A 7 -4.55 -15.49 7.44
C PHE A 7 -3.48 -14.51 6.94
N TYR A 8 -2.21 -14.71 7.30
CA TYR A 8 -1.12 -13.86 6.83
C TYR A 8 -0.85 -14.05 5.33
N TRP A 9 -0.91 -15.29 4.84
CA TRP A 9 -0.80 -15.58 3.42
C TRP A 9 -1.99 -15.03 2.61
N GLY A 10 -3.21 -15.15 3.15
CA GLY A 10 -4.40 -14.55 2.56
C GLY A 10 -4.28 -13.03 2.46
N ALA A 11 -3.83 -12.37 3.53
CA ALA A 11 -3.56 -10.93 3.54
C ALA A 11 -2.55 -10.52 2.45
N PHE A 12 -1.46 -11.28 2.32
CA PHE A 12 -0.47 -11.05 1.27
C PHE A 12 -1.08 -11.17 -0.13
N LEU A 13 -1.81 -12.25 -0.42
CA LEU A 13 -2.40 -12.50 -1.74
C LEU A 13 -3.49 -11.48 -2.11
N ILE A 14 -4.37 -11.14 -1.16
CA ILE A 14 -5.40 -10.11 -1.34
C ILE A 14 -4.74 -8.78 -1.70
N SER A 15 -3.69 -8.41 -0.96
CA SER A 15 -2.96 -7.16 -1.23
C SER A 15 -2.24 -7.19 -2.57
N LEU A 16 -1.61 -8.32 -2.92
CA LEU A 16 -0.88 -8.45 -4.17
C LEU A 16 -1.81 -8.31 -5.38
N ILE A 17 -2.92 -9.05 -5.38
CA ILE A 17 -3.90 -9.04 -6.46
C ILE A 17 -4.62 -7.69 -6.53
N GLY A 18 -5.05 -7.16 -5.38
CA GLY A 18 -5.80 -5.90 -5.32
C GLY A 18 -5.00 -4.70 -5.79
N ASN A 19 -3.72 -4.60 -5.39
CA ASN A 19 -2.86 -3.50 -5.84
C ASN A 19 -2.35 -3.72 -7.28
N ALA A 20 -2.27 -4.95 -7.79
CA ALA A 20 -1.90 -5.21 -9.18
C ALA A 20 -3.02 -4.88 -10.18
N THR A 21 -4.29 -4.96 -9.76
CA THR A 21 -5.46 -4.81 -10.64
C THR A 21 -6.02 -3.40 -10.73
N ILE A 22 -5.38 -2.41 -10.10
CA ILE A 22 -5.93 -1.04 -9.95
C ILE A 22 -7.35 -1.10 -9.34
N LEU A 23 -7.61 -2.10 -8.47
CA LEU A 23 -8.80 -2.11 -7.66
C LEU A 23 -8.63 -1.04 -6.60
N PHE A 24 -9.66 -0.21 -6.42
CA PHE A 24 -9.74 0.89 -5.44
C PHE A 24 -8.90 0.58 -4.20
N PRO A 25 -7.70 1.16 -4.06
CA PRO A 25 -6.78 0.72 -3.03
C PRO A 25 -7.27 0.85 -1.60
N GLY A 26 -8.21 1.77 -1.40
CA GLY A 26 -8.98 1.88 -0.17
C GLY A 26 -9.67 0.56 0.20
N ALA A 27 -10.19 -0.20 -0.76
CA ALA A 27 -10.83 -1.49 -0.52
C ALA A 27 -9.84 -2.52 0.04
N VAL A 28 -8.62 -2.60 -0.53
CA VAL A 28 -7.57 -3.50 -0.02
C VAL A 28 -7.20 -3.14 1.42
N LEU A 29 -7.00 -1.84 1.70
CA LEU A 29 -6.69 -1.35 3.04
C LEU A 29 -7.81 -1.69 4.05
N VAL A 30 -9.07 -1.57 3.67
CA VAL A 30 -10.22 -1.94 4.50
C VAL A 30 -10.23 -3.45 4.76
N LEU A 31 -10.05 -4.28 3.74
CA LEU A 31 -10.02 -5.74 3.90
C LEU A 31 -8.90 -6.19 4.85
N LEU A 32 -7.69 -5.66 4.68
CA LEU A 32 -6.56 -5.95 5.57
C LEU A 32 -6.78 -5.44 6.99
N SER A 33 -7.44 -4.29 7.15
CA SER A 33 -7.80 -3.74 8.46
C SER A 33 -8.75 -4.68 9.21
N ASN A 34 -9.75 -5.24 8.52
CA ASN A 34 -10.66 -6.23 9.09
C ASN A 34 -9.90 -7.50 9.52
N LEU A 35 -8.97 -8.00 8.70
CA LEU A 35 -8.12 -9.13 9.07
C LEU A 35 -7.24 -8.82 10.29
N GLY A 36 -6.68 -7.61 10.36
CA GLY A 36 -5.92 -7.13 11.52
C GLY A 36 -6.77 -7.09 12.79
N ILE A 37 -7.98 -6.55 12.73
CA ILE A 37 -8.94 -6.51 13.84
C ILE A 37 -9.24 -7.92 14.35
N LEU A 38 -9.53 -8.87 13.46
CA LEU A 38 -9.82 -10.26 13.82
C LEU A 38 -8.63 -10.93 14.51
N LEU A 39 -7.42 -10.73 13.99
CA LEU A 39 -6.20 -11.33 14.54
C LEU A 39 -5.79 -10.70 15.87
N TYR A 40 -6.14 -9.43 16.11
CA TYR A 40 -5.75 -8.70 17.32
C TYR A 40 -6.11 -9.50 18.58
N SER A 41 -7.33 -10.04 18.67
CA SER A 41 -7.81 -10.76 19.88
C SER A 41 -6.96 -11.99 20.23
N SER A 42 -6.28 -12.60 19.24
CA SER A 42 -5.50 -13.84 19.42
C SER A 42 -3.98 -13.66 19.37
N THR A 43 -3.50 -12.46 19.01
CA THR A 43 -2.07 -12.17 18.77
C THR A 43 -1.60 -10.83 19.34
N GLY A 44 -2.52 -10.02 19.91
CA GLY A 44 -2.24 -8.65 20.33
C GLY A 44 -1.83 -7.76 19.15
N LEU A 45 -0.95 -6.78 19.40
CA LEU A 45 -0.45 -5.88 18.34
C LEU A 45 0.34 -6.59 17.24
N SER A 46 0.95 -7.75 17.53
CA SER A 46 1.81 -8.45 16.57
C SER A 46 1.08 -8.88 15.29
N GLY A 47 -0.19 -9.28 15.38
CA GLY A 47 -0.99 -9.69 14.23
C GLY A 47 -1.28 -8.58 13.24
N PRO A 48 -1.95 -7.48 13.65
CA PRO A 48 -2.21 -6.33 12.78
C PRO A 48 -0.94 -5.76 12.15
N MET A 49 0.16 -5.68 12.92
CA MET A 49 1.45 -5.20 12.41
C MET A 49 2.00 -6.13 11.32
N LEU A 50 1.92 -7.45 11.50
CA LEU A 50 2.40 -8.41 10.51
C LEU A 50 1.51 -8.44 9.26
N VAL A 51 0.19 -8.30 9.41
CA VAL A 51 -0.76 -8.11 8.29
C VAL A 51 -0.40 -6.86 7.50
N GLY A 52 -0.16 -5.74 8.19
CA GLY A 52 0.24 -4.49 7.55
C GLY A 52 1.60 -4.59 6.84
N LEU A 53 2.58 -5.27 7.44
CA LEU A 53 3.90 -5.48 6.85
C LEU A 53 3.81 -6.30 5.55
N LEU A 54 3.17 -7.47 5.60
CA LEU A 54 3.00 -8.34 4.44
C LEU A 54 2.13 -7.68 3.37
N GLY A 55 1.07 -7.00 3.79
CA GLY A 55 0.21 -6.23 2.91
C GLY A 55 0.97 -5.10 2.20
N GLY A 56 1.83 -4.37 2.91
CA GLY A 56 2.65 -3.30 2.35
C GLY A 56 3.71 -3.81 1.37
N ILE A 57 4.36 -4.95 1.66
CA ILE A 57 5.29 -5.62 0.73
C ILE A 57 4.56 -6.04 -0.54
N ALA A 58 3.42 -6.72 -0.41
CA ALA A 58 2.60 -7.14 -1.54
C ALA A 58 2.10 -5.94 -2.37
N ALA A 59 1.73 -4.84 -1.72
CA ALA A 59 1.33 -3.60 -2.39
C ALA A 59 2.49 -3.00 -3.19
N ALA A 60 3.70 -2.98 -2.62
CA ALA A 60 4.89 -2.52 -3.32
C ALA A 60 5.16 -3.37 -4.58
N ILE A 61 5.04 -4.69 -4.48
CA ILE A 61 5.18 -5.59 -5.63
C ILE A 61 4.12 -5.28 -6.69
N GLY A 62 2.84 -5.14 -6.29
CA GLY A 62 1.75 -4.76 -7.19
C GLY A 62 1.98 -3.44 -7.93
N GLU A 63 2.61 -2.46 -7.28
CA GLU A 63 2.94 -1.16 -7.87
C GLU A 63 3.98 -1.25 -9.01
N THR A 64 4.77 -2.32 -9.06
CA THR A 64 5.70 -2.59 -10.17
C THR A 64 4.98 -2.58 -11.51
N THR A 65 3.73 -3.04 -11.53
CA THR A 65 2.88 -3.02 -12.73
C THR A 65 2.66 -1.60 -13.25
N GLY A 66 2.38 -0.65 -12.36
CA GLY A 66 2.24 0.78 -12.70
C GLY A 66 3.56 1.40 -13.17
N TYR A 67 4.68 1.06 -12.50
CA TYR A 67 6.02 1.48 -12.93
C TYR A 67 6.35 1.00 -14.35
N ILE A 68 6.12 -0.28 -14.64
CA ILE A 68 6.38 -0.87 -15.97
C ILE A 68 5.46 -0.25 -17.03
N ALA A 69 4.19 -0.03 -16.71
CA ALA A 69 3.24 0.63 -17.61
C ALA A 69 3.72 2.04 -17.99
N GLY A 70 4.15 2.83 -16.99
CA GLY A 70 4.74 4.16 -17.21
C GLY A 70 6.05 4.11 -18.01
N TYR A 71 6.94 3.17 -17.68
CA TYR A 71 8.22 3.01 -18.37
C TYR A 71 8.05 2.61 -19.85
N SER A 72 7.02 1.83 -20.15
CA SER A 72 6.69 1.36 -21.51
C SER A 72 6.03 2.44 -22.38
N GLY A 73 5.81 3.65 -21.85
CA GLY A 73 5.13 4.72 -22.58
C GLY A 73 3.65 4.42 -22.86
N ARG A 74 3.04 3.44 -22.17
CA ARG A 74 1.60 3.22 -22.23
C ARG A 74 0.93 4.37 -21.50
N GLU A 75 0.53 5.37 -22.28
CA GLU A 75 -0.13 6.60 -21.85
C GLU A 75 -1.57 6.37 -21.34
N ILE A 76 -1.88 5.18 -20.80
CA ILE A 76 -3.24 4.71 -20.54
C ILE A 76 -3.90 5.50 -19.39
N VAL A 77 -3.13 6.20 -18.52
CA VAL A 77 -3.67 6.88 -17.32
C VAL A 77 -3.08 8.29 -17.09
N ALA A 78 -2.23 8.82 -17.98
CA ALA A 78 -1.51 10.09 -17.76
C ALA A 78 -2.32 11.36 -18.08
N ARG A 79 -3.60 11.43 -17.70
CA ARG A 79 -4.46 12.60 -17.97
C ARG A 79 -5.06 13.15 -16.68
N GLY A 80 -4.48 14.23 -16.15
CA GLY A 80 -5.05 14.94 -15.00
C GLY A 80 -4.11 15.93 -14.31
N LYS A 81 -4.68 16.98 -13.70
CA LYS A 81 -3.93 18.00 -12.92
C LYS A 81 -3.16 17.39 -11.75
N MET A 82 -3.69 16.32 -11.16
CA MET A 82 -3.05 15.58 -10.05
C MET A 82 -1.82 14.80 -10.51
N TYR A 83 -1.92 14.07 -11.63
CA TYR A 83 -0.80 13.36 -12.24
C TYR A 83 0.37 14.31 -12.52
N GLY A 84 0.14 15.42 -13.23
CA GLY A 84 1.20 16.39 -13.53
C GLY A 84 1.80 17.05 -12.27
N ARG A 85 1.05 17.10 -11.15
CA ARG A 85 1.60 17.55 -9.86
C ARG A 85 2.52 16.50 -9.24
N VAL A 86 2.11 15.22 -9.25
CA VAL A 86 2.95 14.10 -8.77
C VAL A 86 4.22 14.02 -9.61
N GLU A 87 4.11 14.02 -10.93
CA GLU A 87 5.24 13.96 -11.85
C GLU A 87 6.24 15.10 -11.60
N ARG A 88 5.80 16.37 -11.52
CA ARG A 88 6.69 17.50 -11.21
C ARG A 88 7.38 17.37 -9.86
N ARG A 89 6.70 16.79 -8.87
CA ARG A 89 7.26 16.60 -7.52
C ARG A 89 8.25 15.45 -7.50
N VAL A 90 7.96 14.34 -8.15
CA VAL A 90 8.91 13.22 -8.34
C VAL A 90 10.13 13.68 -9.14
N LYS A 91 9.95 14.49 -10.19
CA LYS A 91 11.05 15.07 -10.97
C LYS A 91 11.96 15.97 -10.12
N ARG A 92 11.40 16.72 -9.17
CA ARG A 92 12.15 17.67 -8.32
C ARG A 92 12.75 17.03 -7.06
N TRP A 93 12.04 16.12 -6.41
CA TRP A 93 12.40 15.55 -5.08
C TRP A 93 12.77 14.06 -5.14
N GLY A 94 12.57 13.40 -6.29
CA GLY A 94 12.94 12.02 -6.54
C GLY A 94 12.37 11.04 -5.51
N ALA A 95 13.29 10.31 -4.87
CA ALA A 95 13.02 9.29 -3.86
C ALA A 95 12.12 9.79 -2.72
N ILE A 96 12.35 11.00 -2.23
CA ILE A 96 11.59 11.56 -1.10
C ILE A 96 10.13 11.78 -1.50
N ALA A 97 9.88 12.28 -2.71
CA ALA A 97 8.52 12.41 -3.21
C ALA A 97 7.83 11.05 -3.34
N ILE A 98 8.53 10.03 -3.86
CA ILE A 98 7.98 8.67 -3.97
C ILE A 98 7.60 8.13 -2.59
N LEU A 99 8.49 8.25 -1.59
CA LEU A 99 8.22 7.84 -0.22
C LEU A 99 6.96 8.52 0.33
N LEU A 100 6.89 9.85 0.28
CA LEU A 100 5.78 10.63 0.82
C LEU A 100 4.45 10.35 0.10
N PHE A 101 4.45 10.28 -1.23
CA PHE A 101 3.22 10.00 -1.97
C PHE A 101 2.74 8.55 -1.82
N SER A 102 3.66 7.59 -1.66
CA SER A 102 3.29 6.19 -1.42
C SER A 102 2.62 5.98 -0.06
N MET A 103 2.80 6.92 0.88
CA MET A 103 2.09 6.93 2.17
C MET A 103 0.66 7.49 2.08
N VAL A 104 0.20 7.90 0.89
CA VAL A 104 -1.13 8.49 0.72
C VAL A 104 -1.98 7.58 -0.18
N PRO A 105 -3.10 7.02 0.33
CA PRO A 105 -3.85 5.96 -0.36
C PRO A 105 -4.52 6.41 -1.67
N PHE A 106 -4.70 7.70 -1.92
CA PHE A 106 -5.43 8.22 -3.10
C PHE A 106 -4.54 8.57 -4.30
N VAL A 107 -3.26 8.84 -4.09
CA VAL A 107 -2.34 9.37 -5.13
C VAL A 107 -1.33 8.33 -5.59
N PHE A 108 -1.31 7.15 -4.97
CA PHE A 108 -0.17 6.28 -5.13
C PHE A 108 -0.06 5.62 -6.49
N ASP A 109 -1.17 5.28 -7.15
CA ASP A 109 -1.13 4.56 -8.45
C ASP A 109 -0.45 5.46 -9.51
N LEU A 110 -0.59 6.78 -9.31
CA LEU A 110 0.06 7.80 -10.13
C LEU A 110 1.57 7.86 -9.88
N VAL A 111 2.05 7.45 -8.71
CA VAL A 111 3.47 7.48 -8.35
C VAL A 111 4.24 6.42 -9.10
N GLY A 112 3.73 5.18 -9.19
CA GLY A 112 4.34 4.12 -9.99
C GLY A 112 4.46 4.54 -11.44
N ILE A 113 3.36 4.99 -12.05
CA ILE A 113 3.33 5.44 -13.45
C ILE A 113 4.26 6.64 -13.67
N ALA A 114 4.23 7.66 -12.81
CA ALA A 114 5.09 8.83 -12.93
C ALA A 114 6.58 8.48 -12.78
N ALA A 115 6.93 7.60 -11.84
CA ALA A 115 8.31 7.13 -11.66
C ALA A 115 8.80 6.34 -12.89
N GLY A 116 7.92 5.52 -13.49
CA GLY A 116 8.20 4.80 -14.72
C GLY A 116 8.45 5.72 -15.91
N ILE A 117 7.57 6.72 -16.12
CA ILE A 117 7.70 7.72 -17.21
C ILE A 117 8.98 8.53 -17.07
N LEU A 118 9.33 8.92 -15.85
CA LEU A 118 10.57 9.64 -15.55
C LEU A 118 11.82 8.73 -15.57
N ARG A 119 11.66 7.43 -15.86
CA ARG A 119 12.71 6.41 -15.84
C ARG A 119 13.52 6.41 -14.54
N PHE A 120 12.84 6.60 -13.41
CA PHE A 120 13.47 6.62 -12.10
C PHE A 120 14.06 5.23 -11.78
N PRO A 121 15.28 5.11 -11.25
CA PRO A 121 15.91 3.80 -11.04
C PRO A 121 15.03 2.84 -10.23
N PHE A 122 14.69 1.69 -10.83
CA PHE A 122 13.71 0.73 -10.30
C PHE A 122 13.99 0.28 -8.86
N TRP A 123 15.25 -0.03 -8.53
CA TRP A 123 15.63 -0.43 -7.17
C TRP A 123 15.37 0.65 -6.12
N ARG A 124 15.61 1.92 -6.46
CA ARG A 124 15.29 3.03 -5.56
C ARG A 124 13.78 3.23 -5.47
N PHE A 125 13.07 3.13 -6.59
CA PHE A 125 11.61 3.16 -6.58
C PHE A 125 11.03 2.09 -5.65
N MET A 126 11.44 0.84 -5.80
CA MET A 126 11.00 -0.28 -4.93
C MET A 126 11.29 -0.02 -3.46
N LEU A 127 12.49 0.47 -3.13
CA LEU A 127 12.87 0.75 -1.75
C LEU A 127 12.00 1.87 -1.14
N PHE A 128 11.93 3.03 -1.78
CA PHE A 128 11.20 4.17 -1.22
C PHE A 128 9.69 4.01 -1.28
N CYS A 129 9.16 3.45 -2.36
CA CYS A 129 7.74 3.11 -2.47
C CYS A 129 7.38 2.03 -1.44
N GLY A 130 8.16 0.94 -1.38
CA GLY A 130 7.93 -0.17 -0.46
C GLY A 130 7.96 0.26 1.00
N LEU A 131 8.92 1.08 1.40
CA LEU A 131 8.95 1.64 2.75
C LEU A 131 7.69 2.45 3.07
N GLY A 132 7.27 3.34 2.16
CA GLY A 132 6.06 4.12 2.41
C GLY A 132 4.80 3.27 2.46
N ARG A 133 4.73 2.17 1.70
CA ARG A 133 3.62 1.20 1.77
C ARG A 133 3.60 0.42 3.06
N ILE A 134 4.73 -0.12 3.46
CA ILE A 134 4.85 -0.83 4.73
C ILE A 134 4.41 0.08 5.86
N VAL A 135 4.89 1.33 5.90
CA VAL A 135 4.49 2.28 6.95
C VAL A 135 3.00 2.58 6.89
N LEU A 136 2.45 2.92 5.73
CA LEU A 136 1.02 3.19 5.57
C LEU A 136 0.17 2.01 6.04
N TYR A 137 0.48 0.80 5.58
CA TYR A 137 -0.32 -0.39 5.87
C TYR A 137 -0.20 -0.81 7.34
N VAL A 138 1.02 -0.83 7.90
CA VAL A 138 1.23 -1.14 9.33
C VAL A 138 0.49 -0.15 10.20
N VAL A 139 0.64 1.16 9.96
CA VAL A 139 -0.01 2.20 10.75
C VAL A 139 -1.53 2.07 10.62
N PHE A 140 -2.07 1.99 9.41
CA PHE A 140 -3.51 2.00 9.19
C PHE A 140 -4.19 0.75 9.74
N VAL A 141 -3.64 -0.45 9.49
CA VAL A 141 -4.19 -1.72 9.98
C VAL A 141 -4.10 -1.79 11.51
N THR A 142 -3.01 -1.32 12.11
CA THR A 142 -2.84 -1.32 13.56
C THR A 142 -3.77 -0.31 14.23
N LEU A 143 -3.89 0.91 13.68
CA LEU A 143 -4.82 1.91 14.18
C LEU A 143 -6.28 1.45 14.07
N ALA A 144 -6.65 0.78 12.98
CA ALA A 144 -7.99 0.19 12.84
C ALA A 144 -8.26 -0.85 13.95
N ALA A 145 -7.29 -1.71 14.23
CA ALA A 145 -7.41 -2.72 15.28
C ALA A 145 -7.50 -2.10 16.69
N LEU A 146 -6.71 -1.07 16.98
CA LEU A 146 -6.77 -0.35 18.26
C LEU A 146 -8.05 0.47 18.40
N GLY A 147 -8.48 1.15 17.35
CA GLY A 147 -9.72 1.93 17.31
C GLY A 147 -10.94 1.04 17.53
N TRP A 148 -11.00 -0.12 16.87
CA TRP A 148 -12.06 -1.10 17.11
C TRP A 148 -12.11 -1.51 18.58
N ARG A 149 -10.96 -1.83 19.19
CA ARG A 149 -10.88 -2.16 20.60
C ARG A 149 -11.33 -1.06 21.54
N ALA A 150 -11.03 0.19 21.24
CA ALA A 150 -11.46 1.33 22.05
C ALA A 150 -12.98 1.56 21.97
N ILE A 151 -13.59 1.14 20.86
CA ILE A 151 -15.03 1.30 20.59
C ILE A 151 -15.86 0.15 21.21
N LEU A 152 -15.31 -1.07 21.28
CA LEU A 152 -16.01 -2.25 21.82
C LEU A 152 -16.71 -2.02 23.19
N PRO A 153 -16.11 -1.33 24.19
CA PRO A 153 -16.75 -1.09 25.49
C PRO A 153 -17.98 -0.19 25.45
N PHE A 154 -18.20 0.58 24.38
CA PHE A 154 -19.37 1.45 24.23
C PHE A 154 -20.60 0.69 23.70
N PHE A 155 -20.39 -0.51 23.16
CA PHE A 155 -21.43 -1.37 22.59
C PHE A 155 -21.78 -2.58 23.48
N SER A 156 -21.15 -2.68 24.66
CA SER A 156 -21.38 -3.70 25.71
C SER A 156 -22.04 -3.09 26.93
#